data_AF-A0A418PXH5-F1
#
_entry.id   AF-A0A418PXH5-F1
#
_cell.length_a   1.000
_cell.length_b   1.000
_cell.length_c   1.000
_cell.angle_alpha   90.00
_cell.angle_beta   90.00
_cell.angle_gamma   90.00
#
_symmetry.space_group_name_H-M   'P 1'
#
loop_
_entity.id
_entity.type
_entity.pdbx_description
1 polymer ?
#
loop_
_entity_poly.entity_id
_entity_poly.type
_entity_poly.pdbx_seq_one_letter_code
_entity_poly.pdbx_strand_id
1 'polypeptide(L)'
;MKTKVAAFIGMAFLGMTAMSCDQNKKADSDEQIIEVNIDFEKERDKLKQELKDLEAEVDQKIKELEEKKAEANADAKAEIEEMQKELRAEKSDLEKALDDVEKATENTWDDIKSGVNKTTRDIENEWQKLKDNVEKTFEKNN
;
A
#
# COMPACT_ATOMS: atom_id res chain seq x y z
N MET A 1 -33.83 -41.10 -37.39
CA MET A 1 -34.61 -40.25 -38.32
C MET A 1 -34.51 -38.82 -37.77
N LYS A 2 -33.60 -37.96 -38.26
CA LYS A 2 -33.68 -37.08 -39.45
C LYS A 2 -34.93 -36.18 -39.50
N THR A 3 -34.78 -34.94 -39.01
CA THR A 3 -35.35 -33.64 -39.51
C THR A 3 -34.68 -32.53 -38.66
N LYS A 4 -33.61 -31.84 -39.10
CA LYS A 4 -33.52 -30.64 -39.97
C LYS A 4 -34.40 -29.46 -39.46
N VAL A 5 -33.81 -28.38 -38.89
CA VAL A 5 -33.39 -27.08 -39.53
C VAL A 5 -34.62 -26.37 -40.14
N ALA A 6 -34.96 -25.09 -39.95
CA ALA A 6 -34.41 -23.88 -39.32
C ALA A 6 -35.54 -22.82 -39.29
N ALA A 7 -35.35 -21.70 -38.58
CA ALA A 7 -35.70 -20.36 -39.12
C ALA A 7 -35.13 -19.26 -38.21
N PHE A 8 -34.05 -18.63 -38.67
CA PHE A 8 -33.70 -17.26 -38.28
C PHE A 8 -34.68 -16.31 -38.99
N ILE A 9 -35.45 -15.55 -38.21
CA ILE A 9 -36.11 -14.29 -38.60
C ILE A 9 -35.71 -13.35 -37.46
N GLY A 10 -34.87 -12.33 -37.62
CA GLY A 10 -34.86 -11.38 -38.71
C GLY A 10 -35.55 -10.09 -38.23
N MET A 11 -34.78 -9.24 -37.55
CA MET A 11 -34.83 -7.77 -37.59
C MET A 11 -36.12 -7.04 -37.14
N ALA A 12 -36.01 -6.18 -36.11
CA ALA A 12 -36.35 -4.76 -36.23
C ALA A 12 -36.27 -4.03 -34.88
N PHE A 13 -35.40 -3.03 -34.85
CA PHE A 13 -35.37 -1.88 -33.96
C PHE A 13 -36.73 -1.16 -33.89
N LEU A 14 -37.08 -0.60 -32.72
CA LEU A 14 -37.67 0.73 -32.46
C LEU A 14 -38.74 0.73 -31.35
N GLY A 15 -38.62 1.69 -30.43
CA GLY A 15 -39.79 2.34 -29.86
C GLY A 15 -39.83 2.44 -28.33
N MET A 16 -39.35 3.57 -27.81
CA MET A 16 -39.68 4.05 -26.47
C MET A 16 -41.19 4.32 -26.31
N THR A 17 -41.61 4.31 -25.04
CA THR A 17 -42.77 4.98 -24.42
C THR A 17 -44.09 4.20 -24.26
N ALA A 18 -44.37 3.83 -23.01
CA ALA A 18 -45.58 4.28 -22.33
C ALA A 18 -45.30 4.43 -20.83
N MET A 19 -45.21 5.70 -20.43
CA MET A 19 -45.13 6.20 -19.07
C MET A 19 -46.51 6.00 -18.41
N SER A 20 -46.57 5.23 -17.33
CA SER A 20 -47.63 5.38 -16.33
C SER A 20 -47.03 6.19 -15.18
N CYS A 21 -47.54 7.40 -14.98
CA CYS A 21 -47.21 8.26 -13.86
C CYS A 21 -48.39 8.29 -12.89
N ASP A 22 -48.11 8.15 -11.59
CA ASP A 22 -48.68 9.02 -10.57
C ASP A 22 -47.64 9.27 -9.46
N GLN A 23 -47.13 10.51 -9.46
CA GLN A 23 -46.72 11.39 -8.35
C GLN A 23 -45.96 10.75 -7.16
N ASN A 24 -44.76 11.19 -6.74
CA ASN A 24 -44.37 12.56 -6.46
C ASN A 24 -42.87 12.59 -6.04
N LYS A 25 -42.19 13.70 -6.37
CA LYS A 25 -40.88 14.18 -5.88
C LYS A 25 -39.58 13.49 -6.34
N LYS A 26 -38.84 14.30 -7.10
CA LYS A 26 -37.39 14.26 -7.32
C LYS A 26 -36.62 14.08 -6.01
N ALA A 27 -35.69 13.13 -5.99
CA ALA A 27 -34.35 13.22 -5.43
C ALA A 27 -33.72 11.82 -5.54
N ASP A 28 -33.11 11.50 -6.68
CA ASP A 28 -32.39 10.23 -6.82
C ASP A 28 -31.16 10.50 -7.68
N SER A 29 -30.09 10.99 -7.04
CA SER A 29 -28.70 11.02 -7.53
C SER A 29 -27.72 11.53 -6.45
N ASP A 30 -27.87 11.16 -5.17
CA ASP A 30 -26.89 11.58 -4.11
C ASP A 30 -26.62 10.53 -3.01
N GLU A 31 -27.12 9.29 -3.10
CA GLU A 31 -26.97 8.30 -2.00
C GLU A 31 -26.06 7.10 -2.29
N GLN A 32 -25.53 6.94 -3.51
CA GLN A 32 -24.61 5.82 -3.83
C GLN A 32 -23.11 6.18 -3.70
N ILE A 33 -22.76 7.41 -3.32
CA ILE A 33 -21.37 7.86 -3.15
C ILE A 33 -20.85 7.65 -1.71
N ILE A 34 -21.74 7.43 -0.74
CA ILE A 34 -21.43 7.52 0.69
C ILE A 34 -20.78 6.23 1.24
N GLU A 35 -21.10 5.05 0.70
CA GLU A 35 -20.55 3.78 1.21
C GLU A 35 -19.10 3.56 0.76
N VAL A 36 -18.76 3.92 -0.48
CA VAL A 36 -17.39 3.81 -1.02
C VAL A 36 -16.45 4.86 -0.39
N ASN A 37 -16.92 6.09 -0.15
CA ASN A 37 -16.12 7.14 0.48
C ASN A 37 -15.70 6.80 1.91
N ILE A 38 -16.61 6.20 2.70
CA ILE A 38 -16.30 5.83 4.09
C ILE A 38 -15.23 4.74 4.14
N ASP A 39 -15.24 3.78 3.21
CA ASP A 39 -14.27 2.68 3.18
C ASP A 39 -12.89 3.18 2.73
N PHE A 40 -12.83 3.98 1.66
CA PHE A 40 -11.56 4.55 1.17
C PHE A 40 -10.86 5.43 2.21
N GLU A 41 -11.55 6.41 2.80
CA GLU A 41 -10.95 7.33 3.77
C GLU A 41 -10.43 6.57 5.00
N LYS A 42 -11.18 5.57 5.47
CA LYS A 42 -10.80 4.74 6.61
C LYS A 42 -9.62 3.83 6.30
N GLU A 43 -9.59 3.19 5.13
CA GLU A 43 -8.45 2.39 4.69
C GLU A 43 -7.19 3.24 4.52
N ARG A 44 -7.33 4.43 3.93
CA ARG A 44 -6.23 5.39 3.75
C ARG A 44 -5.65 5.82 5.09
N ASP A 45 -6.50 6.22 6.03
CA ASP A 45 -6.06 6.65 7.36
C ASP A 45 -5.41 5.52 8.15
N LYS A 46 -5.91 4.27 8.01
CA LYS A 46 -5.29 3.08 8.59
C LYS A 46 -3.90 2.83 8.00
N LEU A 47 -3.77 2.81 6.68
CA LEU A 47 -2.49 2.56 6.02
C LEU A 47 -1.48 3.66 6.35
N LYS A 48 -1.93 4.92 6.40
CA LYS A 48 -1.10 6.05 6.84
C LYS A 48 -0.57 5.85 8.26
N GLN A 49 -1.39 5.35 9.18
CA GLN A 49 -0.93 5.08 10.54
C GLN A 49 0.07 3.92 10.58
N GLU A 50 -0.18 2.83 9.85
CA GLU A 50 0.74 1.68 9.75
C GLU A 50 2.12 2.10 9.20
N LEU A 51 2.14 2.98 8.19
CA LEU A 51 3.41 3.49 7.64
C LEU A 51 4.15 4.43 8.61
N LYS A 52 3.43 5.24 9.40
CA LYS A 52 4.05 6.05 10.47
C LYS A 52 4.63 5.20 11.59
N ASP A 53 3.93 4.13 11.95
CA ASP A 53 4.41 3.19 12.97
C ASP A 53 5.69 2.50 12.46
N LEU A 54 5.71 2.06 11.20
CA LEU A 54 6.91 1.52 10.56
C LEU A 54 8.07 2.54 10.49
N GLU A 55 7.77 3.82 10.22
CA GLU A 55 8.79 4.88 10.19
C GLU A 55 9.45 5.05 11.56
N ALA A 56 8.63 5.04 12.62
CA ALA A 56 9.10 5.11 14.00
C ALA A 56 9.95 3.88 14.38
N GLU A 57 9.57 2.69 13.91
CA GLU A 57 10.38 1.47 14.10
C GLU A 57 11.75 1.58 13.42
N VAL A 58 11.79 2.07 12.17
CA VAL A 58 13.06 2.31 11.44
C VAL A 58 13.95 3.29 12.20
N ASP A 59 13.38 4.40 12.69
CA ASP A 59 14.12 5.38 13.51
C ASP A 59 14.69 4.76 14.79
N GLN A 60 13.89 3.94 15.48
CA GLN A 60 14.36 3.24 16.68
C GLN A 60 15.57 2.37 16.37
N LYS A 61 15.60 1.69 15.23
CA LYS A 61 16.70 0.78 14.90
C LYS A 61 17.93 1.45 14.37
N ILE A 62 17.80 2.58 13.68
CA ILE A 62 18.94 3.47 13.42
C ILE A 62 19.59 3.86 14.76
N LYS A 63 18.79 4.19 15.78
CA LYS A 63 19.30 4.52 17.11
C LYS A 63 19.97 3.32 17.81
N GLU A 64 19.37 2.14 17.78
CA GLU A 64 19.98 0.91 18.33
C GLU A 64 21.33 0.61 17.67
N LEU A 65 21.45 0.85 16.36
CA LEU A 65 22.71 0.72 15.63
C LEU A 65 23.75 1.78 16.07
N GLU A 66 23.34 3.04 16.30
CA GLU A 66 24.26 4.07 16.82
C GLU A 66 24.83 3.68 18.20
N GLU A 67 23.99 3.12 19.08
CA GLU A 67 24.42 2.64 20.39
C GLU A 67 25.42 1.48 20.27
N LYS A 68 25.10 0.48 19.43
CA LYS A 68 25.99 -0.65 19.12
C LYS A 68 27.31 -0.21 18.49
N LYS A 69 27.27 0.81 17.63
CA LYS A 69 28.45 1.39 16.98
C LYS A 69 29.41 1.99 17.99
N ALA A 70 28.94 2.57 19.08
CA ALA A 70 29.81 3.17 20.09
C ALA A 70 30.75 2.14 20.75
N GLU A 71 30.27 0.91 20.93
CA GLU A 71 30.99 -0.20 21.58
C GLU A 71 31.79 -1.06 20.58
N ALA A 72 31.54 -0.90 19.29
CA ALA A 72 32.13 -1.68 18.22
C ALA A 72 33.60 -1.32 17.91
N ASN A 73 34.35 -2.31 17.41
CA ASN A 73 35.69 -2.11 16.84
C ASN A 73 35.60 -1.45 15.45
N ALA A 74 36.75 -1.17 14.81
CA ALA A 74 36.78 -0.42 13.55
C ALA A 74 36.02 -1.13 12.41
N ASP A 75 36.18 -2.44 12.27
CA ASP A 75 35.55 -3.22 11.20
C ASP A 75 34.03 -3.29 11.41
N ALA A 76 33.60 -3.59 12.64
CA ALA A 76 32.19 -3.59 13.01
C ALA A 76 31.53 -2.21 12.88
N LYS A 77 32.26 -1.13 13.15
CA LYS A 77 31.77 0.25 12.94
C LYS A 77 31.46 0.51 11.47
N ALA A 78 32.33 0.09 10.56
CA ALA A 78 32.11 0.28 9.12
C ALA A 78 30.89 -0.51 8.64
N GLU A 79 30.71 -1.76 9.10
CA GLU A 79 29.52 -2.55 8.78
C GLU A 79 28.24 -1.90 9.33
N ILE A 80 28.28 -1.39 10.57
CA ILE A 80 27.13 -0.68 11.17
C ILE A 80 26.82 0.63 10.43
N GLU A 81 27.83 1.36 9.95
CA GLU A 81 27.63 2.59 9.16
C GLU A 81 26.90 2.32 7.84
N GLU A 82 27.26 1.26 7.12
CA GLU A 82 26.55 0.88 5.89
C GLU A 82 25.11 0.46 6.18
N MET A 83 24.89 -0.32 7.25
CA MET A 83 23.55 -0.70 7.69
C MET A 83 22.66 0.51 8.06
N GLN A 84 23.23 1.51 8.76
CA GLN A 84 22.51 2.75 9.05
C GLN A 84 22.14 3.53 7.79
N LYS A 85 23.02 3.52 6.79
CA LYS A 85 22.77 4.19 5.51
C LYS A 85 21.68 3.51 4.71
N GLU A 86 21.63 2.17 4.70
CA GLU A 86 20.54 1.40 4.09
C GLU A 86 19.20 1.72 4.78
N LEU A 87 19.13 1.68 6.11
CA LEU A 87 17.91 2.04 6.84
C LEU A 87 17.44 3.48 6.60
N ARG A 88 18.37 4.43 6.43
CA ARG A 88 18.03 5.82 6.09
C ARG A 88 17.46 5.94 4.67
N ALA A 89 17.92 5.11 3.73
CA ALA A 89 17.34 5.05 2.40
C ALA A 89 15.91 4.50 2.44
N GLU A 90 15.71 3.39 3.16
CA GLU A 90 14.40 2.79 3.40
C GLU A 90 13.42 3.76 4.06
N LYS A 91 13.88 4.52 5.06
CA LYS A 91 13.08 5.60 5.67
C LYS A 91 12.62 6.62 4.63
N SER A 92 13.51 7.03 3.73
CA SER A 92 13.14 7.99 2.67
C SER A 92 12.10 7.43 1.70
N ASP A 93 12.16 6.13 1.40
CA ASP A 93 11.16 5.48 0.55
C ASP A 93 9.81 5.32 1.26
N LEU A 94 9.83 5.14 2.59
CA LEU A 94 8.63 5.16 3.41
C LEU A 94 7.98 6.55 3.50
N GLU A 95 8.79 7.62 3.64
CA GLU A 95 8.32 9.01 3.60
C GLU A 95 7.62 9.33 2.27
N LYS A 96 8.16 8.82 1.14
CA LYS A 96 7.50 8.94 -0.18
C LYS A 96 6.19 8.16 -0.23
N ALA A 97 6.19 6.93 0.28
CA ALA A 97 4.99 6.10 0.34
C ALA A 97 3.88 6.76 1.20
N LEU A 98 4.25 7.41 2.29
CA LEU A 98 3.35 8.23 3.11
C LEU A 98 2.76 9.40 2.33
N ASP A 99 3.59 10.16 1.60
CA ASP A 99 3.14 11.28 0.76
C ASP A 99 2.21 10.81 -0.37
N ASP A 100 2.50 9.65 -0.97
CA ASP A 100 1.66 9.02 -1.99
C ASP A 100 0.30 8.59 -1.42
N VAL A 101 0.26 8.02 -0.20
CA VAL A 101 -0.98 7.69 0.51
C VAL A 101 -1.78 8.95 0.86
N GLU A 102 -1.12 10.03 1.29
CA GLU A 102 -1.79 11.30 1.60
C GLU A 102 -2.43 11.95 0.36
N LYS A 103 -1.83 11.77 -0.82
CA LYS A 103 -2.31 12.32 -2.09
C LYS A 103 -3.23 11.37 -2.85
N ALA A 104 -3.41 10.14 -2.37
CA ALA A 104 -4.20 9.13 -3.04
C ALA A 104 -5.67 9.58 -3.19
N THR A 105 -6.26 9.18 -4.31
CA THR A 105 -7.70 9.26 -4.56
C THR A 105 -8.28 7.86 -4.67
N GLU A 106 -9.60 7.72 -4.61
CA GLU A 106 -10.28 6.43 -4.83
C GLU A 106 -9.82 5.75 -6.13
N ASN A 107 -9.63 6.53 -7.21
CA ASN A 107 -9.22 6.00 -8.52
C ASN A 107 -7.77 5.50 -8.57
N THR A 108 -6.91 5.96 -7.66
CA THR A 108 -5.48 5.58 -7.61
C THR A 108 -5.20 4.61 -6.47
N TRP A 109 -6.21 4.26 -5.67
CA TRP A 109 -6.01 3.60 -4.38
C TRP A 109 -5.36 2.22 -4.50
N ASP A 110 -5.77 1.42 -5.48
CA ASP A 110 -5.21 0.08 -5.67
C ASP A 110 -3.73 0.11 -6.10
N ASP A 111 -3.35 1.07 -6.94
CA ASP A 111 -1.96 1.26 -7.34
C ASP A 111 -1.09 1.71 -6.16
N ILE A 112 -1.59 2.65 -5.34
CA ILE A 112 -0.92 3.08 -4.11
C ILE A 112 -0.74 1.92 -3.14
N LYS A 113 -1.78 1.12 -2.88
CA LYS A 113 -1.68 -0.07 -2.03
C LYS A 113 -0.62 -1.05 -2.56
N SER A 114 -0.54 -1.25 -3.88
CA SER A 114 0.47 -2.13 -4.47
C SER A 114 1.89 -1.58 -4.28
N GLY A 115 2.08 -0.27 -4.47
CA GLY A 115 3.37 0.40 -4.26
C GLY A 115 3.82 0.30 -2.80
N VAL A 116 2.96 0.68 -1.87
CA VAL A 116 3.21 0.60 -0.42
C VAL A 116 3.55 -0.83 0.00
N ASN A 117 2.77 -1.82 -0.42
CA ASN A 117 3.04 -3.23 -0.10
C ASN A 117 4.42 -3.70 -0.58
N LYS A 118 4.90 -3.15 -1.70
CA LYS A 118 6.25 -3.47 -2.17
C LYS A 118 7.29 -2.83 -1.24
N THR A 119 7.17 -1.53 -0.96
CA THR A 119 8.06 -0.80 -0.05
C THR A 119 8.15 -1.49 1.32
N THR A 120 7.02 -1.84 1.94
CA THR A 120 7.01 -2.51 3.25
C THR A 120 7.72 -3.88 3.21
N ARG A 121 7.57 -4.66 2.12
CA ARG A 121 8.29 -5.94 1.98
C ARG A 121 9.79 -5.76 1.78
N ASP A 122 10.19 -4.75 1.02
CA ASP A 122 11.60 -4.43 0.80
C ASP A 122 12.25 -4.06 2.15
N ILE A 123 11.60 -3.21 2.95
CA ILE A 123 12.00 -2.87 4.33
C ILE A 123 12.11 -4.12 5.21
N GLU A 124 11.09 -4.99 5.20
CA GLU A 124 11.10 -6.23 6.00
C GLU A 124 12.29 -7.13 5.64
N ASN A 125 12.60 -7.26 4.35
CA ASN A 125 13.74 -8.03 3.87
C ASN A 125 15.07 -7.43 4.32
N GLU A 126 15.26 -6.12 4.20
CA GLU A 126 16.47 -5.43 4.68
C GLU A 126 16.63 -5.58 6.19
N TRP A 127 15.53 -5.60 6.93
CA TRP A 127 15.55 -5.81 8.37
C TRP A 127 16.04 -7.20 8.78
N GLN A 128 15.60 -8.23 8.06
CA GLN A 128 16.10 -9.59 8.31
C GLN A 128 17.60 -9.67 8.04
N LYS A 129 18.07 -9.06 6.94
CA LYS A 129 19.51 -8.99 6.64
C LYS A 129 20.28 -8.21 7.70
N LEU A 130 19.73 -7.09 8.17
CA LEU A 130 20.30 -6.28 9.23
C LEU A 130 20.51 -7.11 10.49
N LYS A 131 19.46 -7.82 10.93
CA LYS A 131 19.52 -8.66 12.13
C LYS A 131 20.61 -9.73 12.00
N ASP A 132 20.62 -10.43 10.88
CA ASP A 132 21.61 -11.47 10.58
C ASP A 132 23.04 -10.91 10.55
N ASN A 133 23.23 -9.71 9.99
CA ASN A 133 24.53 -9.07 9.87
C ASN A 133 25.02 -8.60 11.24
N VAL A 134 24.19 -7.90 12.00
CA VAL A 134 24.52 -7.45 13.36
C VAL A 134 24.92 -8.64 14.23
N GLU A 135 24.15 -9.73 14.25
CA GLU A 135 24.51 -10.93 15.02
C GLU A 135 25.91 -11.45 14.62
N LYS A 136 26.17 -11.60 13.32
CA LYS A 136 27.49 -12.05 12.81
C LYS A 136 28.62 -11.08 13.13
N THR A 137 28.39 -9.77 13.04
CA THR A 137 29.40 -8.74 13.33
C THR A 137 29.83 -8.81 14.78
N PHE A 138 28.89 -9.00 15.72
CA PHE A 138 29.21 -9.08 17.15
C PHE A 138 29.77 -10.45 17.55
N GLU A 139 29.35 -11.54 16.91
CA GLU A 139 29.91 -12.88 17.14
C GLU A 139 31.37 -13.01 16.67
N LYS A 140 31.73 -12.41 15.53
CA LYS A 140 33.10 -12.47 14.99
C LYS A 140 34.12 -11.68 15.81
N ASN A 141 33.65 -10.70 16.58
CA ASN A 141 34.48 -9.71 17.26
C ASN A 141 34.55 -9.90 18.79
N ASN A 142 34.00 -11.00 19.30
CA ASN A 142 34.04 -11.44 20.70
C ASN A 142 34.88 -12.71 20.84
#